data_AF-A0A6M3KCG7-F1
#
_entry.id   AF-A0A6M3KCG7-F1
#
_cell.length_a   1.000
_cell.length_b   1.000
_cell.length_c   1.000
_cell.angle_alpha   90.00
_cell.angle_beta   90.00
_cell.angle_gamma   90.00
#
_symmetry.space_group_name_H-M   'P 1'
#
loop_
_entity.id
_entity.type
_entity.pdbx_description
1 polymer ?
#
loop_
_entity_poly.entity_id
_entity_poly.type
_entity_poly.pdbx_seq_one_letter_code
_entity_poly.pdbx_strand_id
1 'polypeptide(L)'
;MKPYMGYSREGGSREGAVLIFAHNIKEAKRIGFGVLSSWITDEYTDMAVTLIKKGDYLFEQVPDWSKDKLAKGIPHVVDDPPSCKVCELWGYELNKNGLCEDCQDYEDELVPE
;
A
#
# COMPACT_ATOMS: atom_id res chain seq x y z
N MET A 1 2.22 -2.26 15.51
CA MET A 1 2.70 -2.57 14.14
C MET A 1 2.99 -1.28 13.41
N LYS A 2 3.69 -1.36 12.27
CA LYS A 2 4.02 -0.23 11.41
C LYS A 2 3.72 -0.59 9.95
N PRO A 3 3.24 0.37 9.14
CA PRO A 3 3.03 0.18 7.72
C PRO A 3 4.33 0.37 6.95
N TYR A 4 4.64 -0.55 6.05
CA TYR A 4 5.77 -0.48 5.15
C TYR A 4 5.29 -0.67 3.71
N MET A 5 6.01 -0.07 2.77
CA MET A 5 5.82 -0.30 1.34
C MET A 5 6.92 -1.23 0.84
N GLY A 6 6.52 -2.34 0.21
CA GLY A 6 7.40 -3.23 -0.55
C GLY A 6 7.36 -2.86 -2.02
N TYR A 7 8.53 -2.79 -2.66
CA TYR A 7 8.67 -2.39 -4.06
C TYR A 7 9.94 -2.97 -4.68
N SER A 8 9.97 -3.10 -6.00
CA SER A 8 11.22 -3.37 -6.73
C SER A 8 12.11 -2.14 -6.66
N ARG A 9 13.41 -2.32 -6.38
CA ARG A 9 14.34 -1.18 -6.39
C ARG A 9 14.43 -0.49 -7.75
N GLU A 10 14.25 -1.24 -8.83
CA GLU A 10 14.32 -0.73 -10.19
C GLU A 10 13.15 0.23 -10.48
N GLY A 11 11.91 -0.19 -10.17
CA GLY A 11 10.71 0.64 -10.28
C GLY A 11 10.60 1.75 -9.21
N GLY A 12 11.33 1.59 -8.11
CA GLY A 12 11.32 2.53 -7.00
C GLY A 12 9.98 2.53 -6.25
N SER A 13 9.86 3.43 -5.26
CA SER A 13 8.67 3.46 -4.40
C SER A 13 7.42 4.00 -5.08
N ARG A 14 7.54 4.58 -6.29
CA ARG A 14 6.39 5.08 -7.07
C ARG A 14 5.60 3.94 -7.70
N GLU A 15 6.28 2.85 -8.03
CA GLU A 15 5.69 1.61 -8.52
C GLU A 15 5.39 0.64 -7.36
N GLY A 16 5.05 1.19 -6.18
CA GLY A 16 4.83 0.45 -4.95
C GLY A 16 3.98 -0.80 -5.19
N ALA A 17 4.50 -1.97 -4.84
CA ALA A 17 3.89 -3.24 -5.24
C ALA A 17 2.95 -3.79 -4.16
N VAL A 18 3.31 -3.63 -2.87
CA VAL A 18 2.50 -4.15 -1.76
C VAL A 18 2.60 -3.29 -0.50
N LEU A 19 1.52 -3.31 0.29
CA LEU A 19 1.48 -2.77 1.66
C LEU A 19 1.77 -3.89 2.67
N ILE A 20 2.65 -3.62 3.63
CA ILE A 20 3.12 -4.61 4.59
C ILE A 20 2.94 -4.07 6.01
N PHE A 21 2.19 -4.78 6.86
CA PHE A 21 2.15 -4.50 8.29
C PHE A 21 3.09 -5.44 9.04
N ALA A 22 4.03 -4.86 9.78
CA ALA A 22 5.01 -5.61 10.57
C ALA A 22 5.45 -4.84 11.80
N HIS A 23 6.08 -5.53 12.76
CA HIS A 23 6.62 -4.91 13.97
C HIS A 23 7.92 -4.14 13.69
N ASN A 24 8.69 -4.59 12.70
CA ASN A 24 9.96 -3.98 12.31
C ASN A 24 10.29 -4.23 10.82
N ILE A 25 11.30 -3.52 10.31
CA ILE A 25 11.69 -3.60 8.89
C ILE A 25 12.23 -4.96 8.47
N LYS A 26 12.89 -5.71 9.37
CA LYS A 26 13.42 -7.05 9.06
C LYS A 26 12.29 -8.03 8.82
N GLU A 27 11.26 -7.96 9.66
CA GLU A 27 10.05 -8.76 9.51
C GLU A 27 9.28 -8.37 8.24
N ALA A 28 9.13 -7.08 7.96
CA ALA A 28 8.50 -6.59 6.74
C ALA A 28 9.19 -7.14 5.48
N LYS A 29 10.53 -7.09 5.42
CA LYS A 29 11.31 -7.68 4.32
C LYS A 29 11.07 -9.18 4.19
N ARG A 30 11.07 -9.93 5.29
CA ARG A 30 10.89 -11.38 5.26
C ARG A 30 9.52 -11.77 4.69
N ILE A 31 8.44 -11.15 5.15
CA ILE A 31 7.08 -11.49 4.70
C ILE A 31 6.77 -10.92 3.32
N GLY A 32 7.24 -9.70 3.03
CA GLY A 32 7.09 -9.06 1.72
C GLY A 32 7.77 -9.85 0.61
N PHE A 33 8.99 -10.35 0.86
CA PHE A 33 9.70 -11.20 -0.11
C PHE A 33 8.91 -12.46 -0.44
N GLY A 34 8.26 -13.11 0.53
CA GLY A 34 7.47 -14.32 0.28
C GLY A 34 6.29 -14.10 -0.68
N VAL A 35 5.70 -12.90 -0.70
CA VAL A 35 4.62 -12.55 -1.63
C VAL A 35 5.19 -12.07 -2.96
N LEU A 36 6.12 -11.12 -2.93
CA LEU A 36 6.66 -10.51 -4.16
C LEU A 36 7.50 -11.47 -4.99
N SER A 37 8.24 -12.40 -4.37
CA SER A 37 8.96 -13.45 -5.10
C SER A 37 8.05 -14.48 -5.77
N SER A 38 6.76 -14.52 -5.40
CA SER A 38 5.78 -15.37 -6.09
C SER A 38 5.26 -14.74 -7.38
N TRP A 39 5.48 -13.44 -7.56
CA TRP A 39 5.12 -12.74 -8.78
C TRP A 39 6.20 -13.06 -9.81
N ILE A 40 5.80 -13.65 -10.94
CA ILE A 40 6.69 -14.21 -11.98
C ILE A 40 7.29 -13.06 -12.81
N THR A 41 7.95 -12.10 -12.17
CA THR A 41 8.73 -11.06 -12.83
C THR A 41 10.10 -10.98 -12.15
N ASP A 42 11.16 -11.07 -12.95
CA ASP A 42 12.55 -11.02 -12.46
C ASP A 42 12.86 -9.72 -11.69
N GLU A 43 12.02 -8.69 -11.87
CA GLU A 43 12.07 -7.36 -11.28
C GLU A 43 11.96 -7.34 -9.74
N TYR A 44 11.44 -8.39 -9.10
CA TYR A 44 11.30 -8.44 -7.63
C TYR A 44 12.40 -9.22 -6.91
N THR A 45 13.43 -9.67 -7.64
CA THR A 45 14.61 -10.29 -7.03
C THR A 45 15.41 -9.31 -6.15
N ASP A 46 15.41 -8.01 -6.48
CA ASP A 46 15.96 -6.92 -5.65
C ASP A 46 14.85 -6.04 -5.05
N MET A 47 14.22 -6.56 -3.99
CA MET A 47 13.17 -5.86 -3.27
C MET A 47 13.73 -4.87 -2.24
N ALA A 48 13.14 -3.67 -2.21
CA ALA A 48 13.28 -2.72 -1.12
C ALA A 48 11.99 -2.64 -0.27
N VAL A 49 12.18 -2.25 0.98
CA VAL A 49 11.09 -1.99 1.93
C VAL A 49 11.37 -0.68 2.64
N THR A 50 10.38 0.21 2.69
CA THR A 50 10.48 1.50 3.38
C THR A 50 9.32 1.69 4.37
N LEU A 51 9.57 2.43 5.45
CA LEU A 51 8.55 2.78 6.44
C LEU A 51 7.68 3.92 5.91
N ILE A 52 6.36 3.77 5.97
CA ILE A 52 5.41 4.84 5.65
C ILE A 52 5.19 5.67 6.91
N LYS A 53 5.80 6.87 6.97
CA LYS A 53 5.84 7.70 8.21
C LYS A 53 4.52 8.36 8.57
N LYS A 54 3.65 8.63 7.59
CA LYS A 54 2.32 9.25 7.76
C LYS A 54 1.25 8.28 7.27
N GLY A 55 1.30 7.04 7.76
CA GLY A 55 0.50 5.93 7.25
C GLY A 55 -0.65 5.51 8.17
N ASP A 56 -1.09 6.37 9.09
CA ASP A 56 -2.11 6.00 10.08
C ASP A 56 -3.47 5.69 9.43
N TYR A 57 -3.82 6.42 8.35
CA TYR A 57 -5.01 6.15 7.55
C TYR A 57 -5.04 4.72 6.95
N LEU A 58 -3.87 4.11 6.71
CA LEU A 58 -3.78 2.76 6.14
C LEU A 58 -4.32 1.70 7.10
N PHE A 59 -4.34 1.95 8.41
CA PHE A 59 -4.94 1.01 9.36
C PHE A 59 -6.47 0.97 9.26
N GLU A 60 -7.09 2.03 8.73
CA GLU A 60 -8.54 2.16 8.62
C GLU A 60 -9.04 1.81 7.21
N GLN A 61 -8.26 2.14 6.18
CA GLN A 61 -8.66 2.00 4.77
C GLN A 61 -8.41 0.59 4.20
N VAL A 62 -7.68 -0.27 4.89
CA VAL A 62 -7.43 -1.65 4.44
C VAL A 62 -8.67 -2.54 4.54
N PRO A 63 -8.72 -3.65 3.77
CA PRO A 63 -9.84 -4.59 3.83
C PRO A 63 -10.06 -5.19 5.23
N ASP A 64 -11.29 -5.64 5.51
CA ASP A 64 -11.66 -6.15 6.84
C ASP A 64 -10.81 -7.35 7.30
N TRP A 65 -10.41 -8.24 6.38
CA TRP A 65 -9.52 -9.35 6.70
C TRP A 65 -8.15 -8.88 7.22
N SER A 66 -7.68 -7.71 6.77
CA SER A 66 -6.45 -7.08 7.24
C SER A 66 -6.67 -6.48 8.62
N LYS A 67 -7.81 -5.81 8.85
CA LYS A 67 -8.20 -5.29 10.18
C LYS A 67 -8.23 -6.38 11.25
N ASP A 68 -8.73 -7.57 10.92
CA ASP A 68 -8.72 -8.72 11.83
C ASP A 68 -7.31 -9.15 12.23
N LYS A 69 -6.36 -9.13 11.28
CA LYS A 69 -4.95 -9.44 11.55
C LYS A 69 -4.27 -8.30 12.31
N LEU A 70 -4.61 -7.04 12.02
CA LEU A 70 -4.16 -5.85 12.73
C LEU A 70 -4.53 -5.92 14.21
N ALA A 71 -5.80 -6.23 14.52
CA ALA A 71 -6.30 -6.37 15.89
C ALA A 71 -5.57 -7.48 16.68
N LYS A 72 -5.13 -8.54 16.01
CA LYS A 72 -4.36 -9.64 16.60
C LYS A 72 -2.84 -9.40 16.61
N GLY A 73 -2.37 -8.28 16.08
CA GLY A 73 -0.94 -7.98 15.97
C GLY A 73 -0.17 -8.93 15.04
N ILE A 74 -0.86 -9.58 14.10
CA ILE A 74 -0.28 -10.57 13.18
C ILE A 74 0.33 -9.83 11.97
N PRO A 75 1.64 -9.98 11.71
CA PRO A 75 2.27 -9.42 10.52
C PRO A 75 1.70 -10.03 9.24
N HIS A 76 1.44 -9.20 8.23
CA HIS A 76 0.86 -9.63 6.96
C HIS A 76 1.12 -8.64 5.83
N VAL A 77 0.88 -9.09 4.61
CA VAL A 77 0.95 -8.31 3.37
C VAL A 77 -0.47 -8.11 2.85
N VAL A 78 -0.75 -6.91 2.37
CA VAL A 78 -1.92 -6.52 1.58
C VAL A 78 -1.40 -6.27 0.16
N ASP A 79 -1.70 -7.19 -0.74
CA ASP A 79 -1.25 -7.21 -2.14
C ASP A 79 -2.09 -6.35 -3.07
N ASP A 80 -3.31 -6.01 -2.65
CA ASP A 80 -4.17 -5.01 -3.27
C ASP A 80 -4.40 -3.85 -2.27
N PRO A 81 -3.42 -2.94 -2.11
CA PRO A 81 -3.53 -1.83 -1.17
C PRO A 81 -4.60 -0.83 -1.61
N PRO A 82 -5.23 -0.10 -0.67
CA PRO A 82 -6.19 0.95 -1.01
C PRO A 82 -5.56 1.98 -1.98
N SER A 83 -6.09 2.03 -3.19
CA SER A 83 -5.61 2.88 -4.28
C SER A 83 -6.69 3.88 -4.71
N CYS A 84 -6.25 4.98 -5.33
CA CYS A 84 -7.15 5.96 -5.88
C CYS A 84 -7.94 5.35 -7.05
N LYS A 85 -9.27 5.51 -7.06
CA LYS A 85 -10.13 4.97 -8.13
C LYS A 85 -9.90 5.58 -9.52
N VAL A 86 -9.21 6.72 -9.61
CA VAL A 86 -8.99 7.45 -10.87
C VAL A 86 -7.60 7.19 -11.43
N CYS A 87 -6.55 7.47 -10.64
CA CYS A 87 -5.17 7.30 -11.09
C CYS A 87 -4.57 5.93 -10.76
N GLU A 88 -5.28 5.09 -10.01
CA GLU A 88 -4.86 3.76 -9.55
C GLU A 88 -3.59 3.74 -8.68
N LEU A 89 -3.04 4.91 -8.36
CA LEU A 89 -1.90 5.05 -7.46
C LEU A 89 -2.34 4.91 -5.99
N TRP A 90 -1.46 4.37 -5.16
CA TRP A 90 -1.66 4.23 -3.71
C TRP A 90 -0.52 4.86 -2.92
N GLY A 91 -0.68 4.91 -1.60
CA GLY A 91 0.31 5.50 -0.68
C GLY A 91 -0.03 6.94 -0.25
N TYR A 92 -1.22 7.41 -0.60
CA TYR A 92 -1.81 8.66 -0.15
C TYR A 92 -3.12 8.40 0.59
N GLU A 93 -3.51 9.30 1.48
CA GLU A 93 -4.79 9.22 2.15
C GLU A 93 -5.92 9.46 1.16
N LEU A 94 -6.83 8.49 1.06
CA LEU A 94 -8.00 8.59 0.20
C LEU A 94 -9.17 9.22 0.95
N ASN A 95 -9.96 10.05 0.27
CA ASN A 95 -11.20 10.58 0.82
C ASN A 95 -12.32 9.52 0.83
N LYS A 96 -13.51 9.90 1.32
CA LYS A 96 -14.71 9.05 1.35
C LYS A 96 -15.15 8.50 -0.01
N ASN A 97 -14.80 9.17 -1.12
CA ASN A 97 -15.11 8.72 -2.47
C ASN A 97 -14.05 7.74 -3.01
N GLY A 98 -12.91 7.58 -2.34
CA GLY A 98 -11.77 6.79 -2.77
C GLY A 98 -10.81 7.54 -3.70
N LEU A 99 -10.71 8.86 -3.55
CA LEU A 99 -9.88 9.74 -4.38
C LEU A 99 -8.70 10.30 -3.59
N CYS A 100 -7.52 10.34 -4.23
CA CYS A 100 -6.36 11.06 -3.70
C CYS A 100 -6.53 12.58 -3.89
N GLU A 101 -5.73 13.38 -3.18
CA GLU A 101 -5.75 14.85 -3.26
C GLU A 101 -5.69 15.37 -4.71
N ASP A 102 -4.80 14.82 -5.53
CA ASP A 102 -4.63 15.25 -6.93
C ASP A 102 -5.84 14.94 -7.83
N CYS A 103 -6.63 13.93 -7.49
CA CYS A 103 -7.80 13.51 -8.29
C CYS A 103 -9.12 14.03 -7.71
N GLN A 104 -9.12 14.65 -6.54
CA GLN A 104 -10.32 15.25 -5.94
C GLN A 104 -10.86 16.39 -6.80
N ASP A 105 -9.96 17.21 -7.35
CA ASP A 105 -10.32 18.38 -8.15
C ASP A 105 -10.90 18.03 -9.54
N TYR A 106 -10.75 16.78 -10.01
CA TYR A 106 -11.25 16.35 -11.31
C TYR A 106 -12.74 15.99 -11.32
N GLU A 107 -13.37 15.71 -10.18
CA GLU A 107 -14.83 15.43 -10.12
C GLU A 107 -15.67 16.72 -10.21
N ASP A 108 -15.17 17.85 -9.73
CA ASP A 108 -15.93 19.12 -9.65
C ASP A 108 -16.08 19.84 -11.01
N GLU A 109 -15.28 19.51 -12.03
CA GLU A 109 -15.37 20.14 -13.37
C GLU A 109 -16.32 19.41 -14.35
N LEU A 110 -16.82 18.22 -14.01
CA LEU A 110 -17.62 17.37 -14.92
C LEU A 110 -19.13 17.37 -14.67
N VAL A 111 -19.62 18.16 -13.70
CA VAL A 111 -21.06 18.37 -13.48
C VAL A 111 -21.41 19.83 -13.76
N PRO A 112 -21.75 20.22 -15.00
CA PRO A 112 -22.46 21.46 -15.21
C PRO A 112 -23.85 21.35 -14.56
N GLU A 113 -24.20 22.33 -13.74
CA GLU A 113 -25.53 22.51 -13.12
C GLU A 113 -26.70 22.35 -14.11
#